data_AF-M0CZ26-F1
#
_entry.id   AF-M0CZ26-F1
#
_cell.length_a   1.000
_cell.length_b   1.000
_cell.length_c   1.000
_cell.angle_alpha   90.00
_cell.angle_beta   90.00
_cell.angle_gamma   90.00
#
_symmetry.space_group_name_H-M   'P 1'
#
loop_
_entity.id
_entity.type
_entity.pdbx_description
1 polymer ?
#
loop_
_entity_poly.entity_id
_entity_poly.type
_entity_poly.pdbx_seq_one_letter_code
_entity_poly.pdbx_strand_id
1 'polypeptide(L)' 'MSLERPQDVPPEWCPDCGDELLFSGTQSAGYAQFFCQNCRYRHDVYVGCAASGPATDDSVTASGDR' A
#
# COMPACT_ATOMS: atom_id res chain seq x y z
N MET A 1 7.48 5.43 17.93
CA MET A 1 7.30 6.51 16.93
C MET A 1 6.52 5.90 15.79
N SER A 2 5.21 6.14 15.74
CA SER A 2 4.35 5.68 14.64
C SER A 2 4.38 6.78 13.58
N LEU A 3 4.82 6.47 12.37
CA LEU A 3 4.70 7.41 11.27
C LEU A 3 3.22 7.52 10.91
N GLU A 4 2.76 8.75 10.65
CA GLU A 4 1.40 8.96 10.18
C GLU A 4 1.26 8.29 8.81
N ARG A 5 0.33 7.32 8.72
CA ARG A 5 0.06 6.57 7.49
C ARG A 5 -0.54 7.56 6.47
N PRO A 6 0.03 7.68 5.25
CA PRO A 6 -0.58 8.49 4.19
C PRO A 6 -1.99 8.00 3.88
N GLN A 7 -2.90 8.91 3.54
CA GLN A 7 -4.31 8.56 3.22
C GLN A 7 -4.45 7.56 2.06
N ASP A 8 -3.48 7.54 1.15
CA ASP A 8 -3.42 6.63 0.00
C ASP A 8 -2.92 5.21 0.35
N VAL A 9 -2.50 4.99 1.60
CA VAL A 9 -2.03 3.68 2.07
C VAL A 9 -3.13 3.03 2.90
N PRO A 10 -3.75 1.92 2.42
CA PRO A 10 -4.81 1.25 3.15
C PRO A 10 -4.30 0.68 4.48
N PRO A 11 -5.17 0.59 5.51
CA PRO A 11 -4.88 -0.22 6.68
C PRO A 11 -4.72 -1.70 6.30
N GLU A 12 -3.76 -2.36 6.93
CA GLU A 12 -3.48 -3.78 6.74
C GLU A 12 -3.57 -4.52 8.07
N TRP A 13 -3.93 -5.80 8.03
CA TRP A 13 -4.13 -6.62 9.23
C TRP A 13 -3.25 -7.86 9.22
N CYS A 14 -2.83 -8.27 10.43
CA CYS A 14 -2.01 -9.45 10.62
C CYS A 14 -2.87 -10.72 10.37
N PRO A 15 -2.46 -11.63 9.47
CA PRO A 15 -3.21 -12.87 9.25
C PRO A 15 -3.13 -13.84 10.43
N ASP A 16 -2.10 -13.73 11.29
CA ASP A 16 -1.90 -14.63 12.41
C ASP A 16 -2.72 -14.26 13.67
N CYS A 17 -2.80 -12.96 14.01
CA CYS A 17 -3.50 -12.51 15.22
C CYS A 17 -4.71 -11.61 14.97
N GLY A 18 -4.92 -11.12 13.74
CA GLY A 18 -6.00 -10.20 13.41
C GLY A 18 -5.81 -8.76 13.90
N ASP A 19 -4.67 -8.43 14.53
CA ASP A 19 -4.36 -7.05 14.93
C ASP A 19 -4.03 -6.17 13.71
N GLU A 20 -4.34 -4.87 13.81
CA GLU A 20 -3.93 -3.88 12.79
C GLU A 20 -2.41 -3.75 12.76
N LEU A 21 -1.84 -3.85 11.56
CA LEU A 21 -0.41 -3.69 11.36
C LEU A 21 -0.02 -2.21 11.46
N LEU A 22 1.08 -1.93 12.16
CA LEU A 22 1.62 -0.59 12.25
C LEU A 22 2.38 -0.23 10.98
N PHE A 23 2.03 0.90 10.39
CA PHE A 23 2.80 1.50 9.31
C PHE A 23 4.17 1.97 9.83
N SER A 24 5.23 1.43 9.23
CA SER A 24 6.63 1.71 9.59
C SER A 24 7.32 2.66 8.60
N GLY A 25 6.67 3.01 7.50
CA GLY A 25 7.20 3.95 6.49
C GLY A 25 7.14 3.40 5.07
N THR A 26 7.42 4.28 4.10
CA THR A 26 7.49 3.91 2.67
C THR A 26 8.95 3.91 2.22
N GLN A 27 9.36 2.87 1.48
CA GLN A 27 10.68 2.76 0.87
C GLN A 27 10.74 3.56 -0.44
N SER A 28 11.94 4.00 -0.85
CA SER A 28 12.16 4.73 -2.10
C SER A 28 11.71 3.98 -3.36
N ALA A 29 11.56 2.65 -3.28
CA ALA A 29 11.04 1.81 -4.34
C ALA A 29 9.49 1.79 -4.45
N GLY A 30 8.78 2.54 -3.59
CA GLY A 30 7.31 2.59 -3.58
C GLY A 30 6.64 1.48 -2.78
N TYR A 31 7.34 0.93 -1.77
CA TYR A 31 6.79 -0.11 -0.88
C TYR A 31 6.47 0.45 0.49
N ALA A 32 5.23 0.34 0.92
CA ALA A 32 4.78 0.62 2.27
C ALA A 32 5.09 -0.57 3.17
N GLN A 33 5.80 -0.33 4.28
CA GLN A 33 6.19 -1.36 5.24
C GLN A 33 5.22 -1.38 6.42
N PHE A 34 4.76 -2.57 6.77
CA PHE A 34 3.85 -2.83 7.87
C PHE A 34 4.44 -3.84 8.84
N PHE A 35 4.17 -3.62 10.12
CA PHE A 35 4.72 -4.44 11.20
C PHE A 35 3.69 -4.73 12.28
N CYS A 36 3.48 -6.00 12.58
CA CYS A 36 2.69 -6.43 13.73
C CYS A 36 3.55 -6.36 14.99
N GLN A 37 3.17 -5.51 15.95
CA GLN A 37 3.87 -5.45 17.24
C GLN A 37 3.67 -6.71 18.09
N ASN A 38 2.57 -7.44 17.88
CA ASN A 38 2.22 -8.63 18.65
C ASN A 38 2.94 -9.89 18.14
N CYS A 39 2.78 -10.21 16.86
CA CYS A 39 3.34 -11.43 16.24
C CYS A 39 4.71 -11.25 15.60
N ARG A 40 5.26 -10.02 15.57
CA ARG A 40 6.49 -9.67 14.81
C ARG A 40 6.39 -9.93 13.31
N TYR A 41 5.18 -10.18 12.79
CA TYR A 41 4.90 -10.36 11.36
C TYR A 41 5.21 -9.08 10.59
N ARG A 42 5.84 -9.23 9.42
CA ARG A 42 6.20 -8.14 8.52
C ARG A 42 5.48 -8.32 7.20
N HIS A 43 4.92 -7.22 6.70
CA HIS A 43 4.22 -7.21 5.43
C HIS A 43 4.58 -5.96 4.66
N ASP A 44 4.95 -6.11 3.39
CA ASP A 44 5.33 -5.00 2.53
C ASP A 44 4.35 -4.95 1.35
N VAL A 45 3.67 -3.82 1.20
CA VAL A 45 2.69 -3.60 0.12
C VAL A 45 3.28 -2.63 -0.89
N TYR A 46 3.25 -2.99 -2.16
CA TYR A 46 3.59 -2.06 -3.23
C TYR A 46 2.48 -1.03 -3.37
N VAL A 47 2.78 0.24 -3.09
CA VAL A 47 1.84 1.37 -3.16
C VAL A 47 2.15 2.31 -4.33
N GLY A 48 3.08 1.91 -5.19
CA GLY A 48 3.56 2.74 -6.30
C GLY A 48 4.47 3.87 -5.84
N CYS A 49 5.31 4.35 -6.76
CA CYS A 49 6.05 5.58 -6.54
C CYS A 49 5.07 6.74 -6.73
N ALA A 50 4.42 7.20 -5.66
CA ALA A 50 3.70 8.47 -5.68
C ALA A 50 4.69 9.65 -5.70
N ALA A 51 5.51 9.73 -6.76
CA ALA A 51 6.06 10.98 -7.23
C ALA A 51 5.15 11.44 -8.37
N SER A 52 4.00 12.04 -8.01
CA SER A 52 3.17 12.85 -8.91
C SER A 52 2.84 12.23 -10.29
N GLY A 53 1.79 11.41 -10.41
CA GLY A 53 1.28 10.99 -11.72
C GLY A 53 0.02 10.13 -11.61
N PRO A 54 -1.02 10.37 -12.44
CA PRO A 54 -2.39 9.96 -12.15
C PRO A 54 -2.57 8.44 -12.19
N ALA A 55 -3.44 7.97 -11.30
CA ALA A 55 -4.04 6.64 -11.33
C ALA A 55 -4.40 6.28 -12.77
N THR A 56 -3.79 5.19 -13.25
CA THR A 56 -4.08 4.63 -14.55
C THR A 56 -5.48 4.02 -14.46
N ASP A 57 -6.49 4.80 -14.83
CA ASP A 57 -7.79 4.26 -15.21
C ASP A 57 -7.61 3.60 -16.58
N ASP A 58 -7.37 2.28 -16.55
CA ASP A 58 -7.45 1.40 -17.70
C ASP A 58 -8.93 1.31 -18.11
N SER A 59 -9.38 2.27 -18.93
CA SER A 59 -10.62 2.14 -19.70
C SER A 59 -10.25 2.03 -21.17
N VAL A 60 -9.91 0.81 -21.59
CA VAL A 60 -9.71 0.45 -22.99
C VAL A 60 -11.04 0.54 -23.77
N THR A 61 -11.37 1.70 -24.32
CA THR A 61 -12.39 1.77 -25.39
C THR A 61 -11.73 1.48 -26.73
N ALA A 62 -11.49 0.19 -26.98
CA ALA A 62 -11.33 -0.31 -28.34
C ALA A 62 -12.73 -0.38 -28.97
N SER A 63 -13.19 0.72 -29.56
CA SER A 63 -14.27 0.69 -30.55
C SER A 63 -13.67 1.02 -31.90
N GLY A 64 -13.10 -0.01 -32.52
CA GLY A 64 -12.95 -0.06 -33.97
C GLY A 64 -14.24 -0.59 -34.60
N ASP A 65 -14.42 -0.22 -35.86
CA ASP A 65 -15.27 -0.81 -36.90
C ASP A 65 -16.43 0.08 -37.41
N ARG A 66 -16.16 0.62 -38.61
CA ARG A 66 -17.02 1.13 -39.70
C ARG A 66 -17.18 2.64 -39.86
#